data_AF-A0A955XI69-F1
#
_entry.id   AF-A0A955XI69-F1
#
_cell.length_a   1.000
_cell.length_b   1.000
_cell.length_c   1.000
_cell.angle_alpha   90.00
_cell.angle_beta   90.00
_cell.angle_gamma   90.00
#
_symmetry.space_group_name_H-M   'P 1'
#
loop_
_entity.id
_entity.type
_entity.pdbx_description
1 polymer ?
#
loop_
_entity_poly.entity_id
_entity_poly.type
_entity_poly.pdbx_seq_one_letter_code
_entity_poly.pdbx_strand_id
1 'polypeptide(L)'
;LSTQRPSREVLTGLIKANFPTRLTFRVTSKVNSRIVLDAHGAETLQGNGDGLLLAPGQANLQRLLGPLVTEGEVQALVRFLKTAVGPRPDPSLLDALIPREVDPGDFPLDAGRA
;
A
#
# COMPACT_ATOMS: atom_id res chain seq x y z
N LEU A 1 1.14 -0.57 -2.16
CA LEU A 1 -0.11 -0.92 -1.45
C LEU A 1 -0.52 0.25 -0.57
N SER A 2 -1.80 0.62 -0.55
CA SER A 2 -2.36 1.60 0.40
C SER A 2 -3.58 1.00 1.12
N THR A 3 -3.81 1.41 2.37
CA THR A 3 -4.98 0.98 3.15
C THR A 3 -5.36 2.03 4.19
N GLN A 4 -6.64 2.16 4.48
CA GLN A 4 -7.17 2.94 5.62
C GLN A 4 -7.50 2.05 6.83
N ARG A 5 -7.37 0.73 6.70
CA ARG A 5 -7.64 -0.25 7.76
C ARG A 5 -6.33 -0.95 8.12
N PRO A 6 -5.46 -0.31 8.92
CA PRO A 6 -4.26 -0.97 9.40
C PRO A 6 -4.65 -2.06 10.41
N SER A 7 -4.62 -3.32 9.97
CA SER A 7 -4.86 -4.50 10.80
C SER A 7 -3.82 -5.57 10.51
N ARG A 8 -3.66 -6.56 11.39
CA ARG A 8 -2.68 -7.65 11.20
C ARG A 8 -3.05 -8.59 10.05
N GLU A 9 -4.34 -8.67 9.76
CA GLU A 9 -4.90 -9.46 8.66
C GLU A 9 -4.61 -8.80 7.30
N VAL A 10 -4.56 -7.46 7.25
CA VAL A 10 -4.24 -6.70 6.03
C VAL A 10 -2.72 -6.53 5.85
N LEU A 11 -2.02 -6.14 6.93
CA LEU A 11 -0.57 -5.92 6.95
C LEU A 11 0.13 -7.12 7.58
N THR A 12 0.02 -8.27 6.89
CA THR A 12 0.58 -9.54 7.34
C THR A 12 2.12 -9.52 7.37
N GLY A 13 2.71 -10.53 8.01
CA GLY A 13 4.18 -10.70 8.01
C GLY A 13 4.77 -10.81 6.60
N LEU A 14 4.10 -11.51 5.69
CA LEU A 14 4.54 -11.66 4.30
C LEU A 14 4.56 -10.32 3.55
N ILE A 15 3.54 -9.48 3.75
CA ILE A 15 3.52 -8.12 3.18
C ILE A 15 4.67 -7.29 3.75
N LYS A 16 4.84 -7.29 5.07
CA LYS A 16 5.90 -6.49 5.73
C LYS A 16 7.31 -6.95 5.37
N ALA A 17 7.52 -8.23 5.11
CA ALA A 17 8.81 -8.80 4.71
C ALA A 17 9.24 -8.40 3.30
N ASN A 18 8.27 -8.25 2.37
CA ASN A 18 8.56 -7.95 0.95
C ASN A 18 8.44 -6.46 0.61
N PHE A 19 7.80 -5.65 1.46
CA PHE A 19 7.66 -4.20 1.28
C PHE A 19 8.28 -3.45 2.49
N PRO A 20 9.62 -3.28 2.51
CA PRO A 20 10.34 -2.70 3.65
C PRO A 20 10.14 -1.18 3.78
N THR A 21 9.91 -0.48 2.68
CA THR A 21 9.60 0.96 2.70
C THR A 21 8.16 1.19 3.11
N ARG A 22 7.94 2.02 4.14
CA ARG A 22 6.59 2.27 4.67
C ARG A 22 6.37 3.74 4.89
N LEU A 23 5.29 4.25 4.31
CA LEU A 23 4.78 5.60 4.54
C LEU A 23 3.47 5.49 5.30
N THR A 24 3.32 6.26 6.37
CA THR A 24 2.06 6.33 7.12
C THR A 24 1.69 7.76 7.45
N PHE A 25 0.39 8.03 7.47
CA PHE A 25 -0.19 9.27 7.96
C PHE A 25 -0.78 9.02 9.35
N ARG A 26 -1.44 10.04 9.93
CA ARG A 26 -2.06 9.91 11.25
C ARG A 26 -2.92 8.66 11.36
N VAL A 27 -2.61 7.82 12.35
CA VAL A 27 -3.44 6.66 12.74
C VAL A 27 -4.11 6.91 14.08
N THR A 28 -5.12 6.09 14.39
CA THR A 28 -5.96 6.29 15.58
C THR A 28 -5.35 5.81 16.89
N SER A 29 -4.31 4.96 16.86
CA SER A 29 -3.76 4.37 18.08
C SER A 29 -2.30 3.92 17.92
N LYS A 30 -1.61 3.79 19.07
CA LYS A 30 -0.26 3.20 19.17
C LYS A 30 -0.18 1.79 18.59
N VAL A 31 -1.27 1.03 18.69
CA VAL A 31 -1.37 -0.33 18.12
C VAL A 31 -1.31 -0.25 16.60
N ASN A 32 -2.07 0.67 16.00
CA ASN A 32 -2.07 0.87 14.55
C ASN A 32 -0.71 1.38 14.05
N SER A 33 -0.02 2.23 14.81
CA SER A 33 1.35 2.64 14.50
C SER A 33 2.29 1.45 14.41
N ARG A 34 2.25 0.55 15.42
CA ARG A 34 3.07 -0.66 15.42
C ARG A 34 2.70 -1.63 14.29
N ILE A 35 1.43 -1.74 13.92
CA ILE A 35 1.01 -2.60 12.82
C ILE A 35 1.67 -2.14 11.51
N VAL A 36 1.75 -0.82 11.27
CA VAL A 36 2.29 -0.26 10.03
C VAL A 36 3.82 -0.14 10.07
N LEU A 37 4.39 0.46 11.11
CA LEU A 37 5.81 0.84 11.17
C LEU A 37 6.69 -0.09 12.00
N ASP A 38 6.09 -1.05 12.74
CA ASP A 38 6.76 -1.77 13.83
C ASP A 38 7.31 -0.83 14.93
N ALA A 39 6.86 0.43 14.94
CA ALA A 39 7.28 1.50 15.84
C ALA A 39 6.10 2.42 16.21
N HIS A 40 6.31 3.30 17.19
CA HIS A 40 5.35 4.33 17.60
C HIS A 40 5.57 5.65 16.85
N GLY A 41 4.59 6.56 16.94
CA GLY A 41 4.70 7.94 16.49
C GLY A 41 3.64 8.35 15.47
N ALA A 42 3.09 7.40 14.71
CA ALA A 42 2.06 7.74 13.73
C ALA A 42 0.75 8.20 14.38
N GLU A 43 0.49 7.83 15.62
CA GLU A 43 -0.68 8.25 16.39
C GLU A 43 -0.59 9.70 16.88
N THR A 44 0.60 10.30 16.87
CA THR A 44 0.84 11.69 17.33
C THR A 44 0.91 12.69 16.17
N LEU A 45 0.80 12.21 14.93
CA LEU A 45 0.80 13.07 13.75
C LEU A 45 -0.43 13.99 13.75
N GLN A 46 -0.29 15.15 13.12
CA GLN A 46 -1.32 16.20 13.13
C GLN A 46 -2.42 15.97 12.07
N GLY A 47 -2.18 15.10 11.08
CA GLY A 47 -3.06 14.90 9.92
C GLY A 47 -2.69 15.84 8.77
N ASN A 48 -3.60 16.01 7.79
CA ASN A 48 -3.44 16.94 6.66
C ASN A 48 -2.09 16.83 5.92
N GLY A 49 -1.62 15.60 5.69
CA GLY A 49 -0.35 15.34 5.02
C GLY A 49 0.84 15.12 5.94
N ASP A 50 0.74 15.37 7.25
CA ASP A 50 1.79 15.01 8.22
C ASP A 50 1.95 13.49 8.30
N GLY A 51 3.18 13.02 8.06
CA GLY A 51 3.48 11.61 7.86
C GLY A 51 4.85 11.19 8.40
N LEU A 52 5.01 9.88 8.54
CA LEU A 52 6.28 9.23 8.86
C LEU A 52 6.67 8.25 7.76
N LEU A 53 7.93 8.33 7.34
CA LEU A 53 8.56 7.43 6.39
C LEU A 53 9.58 6.54 7.12
N LEU A 54 9.43 5.23 6.95
CA LEU A 54 10.46 4.24 7.20
C LEU A 54 11.11 3.91 5.85
N ALA A 55 12.30 4.45 5.61
CA ALA A 55 13.09 4.18 4.42
C ALA A 55 13.68 2.74 4.47
N PRO A 56 13.94 2.11 3.32
CA PRO A 56 14.45 0.75 3.29
C PRO A 56 15.84 0.69 3.93
N GLY A 57 16.05 -0.28 4.83
CA GLY A 57 17.32 -0.46 5.54
C GLY A 57 17.61 0.58 6.62
N GLN A 58 16.70 1.53 6.87
CA GLN A 58 16.83 2.49 7.96
C GLN A 58 16.02 2.06 9.18
N ALA A 59 16.57 2.29 10.37
CA ALA A 59 15.87 2.06 11.63
C ALA A 59 15.07 3.30 12.08
N ASN A 60 15.45 4.49 11.61
CA ASN A 60 14.88 5.75 12.06
C ASN A 60 13.72 6.18 11.16
N LEU A 61 12.64 6.65 11.79
CA LEU A 61 11.51 7.25 11.11
C LEU A 61 11.84 8.69 10.74
N GLN A 62 11.56 9.06 9.49
CA GLN A 62 11.66 10.42 8.99
C GLN A 62 10.28 11.06 8.98
N ARG A 63 10.13 12.23 9.61
CA ARG A 63 8.89 13.00 9.54
C ARG A 63 8.85 13.84 8.27
N LEU A 64 7.71 13.86 7.61
CA LEU A 64 7.49 14.60 6.37
C LEU A 64 6.11 15.24 6.34
N LEU A 65 5.97 16.22 5.44
CA LEU A 65 4.71 16.87 5.11
C LEU A 65 4.40 16.58 3.64
N GLY A 66 3.33 15.82 3.42
CA GLY A 66 2.81 15.55 2.09
C GLY A 66 2.24 16.82 1.46
N PRO A 67 2.55 17.11 0.19
CA PRO A 67 1.95 18.23 -0.51
C PRO A 67 0.45 18.00 -0.69
N LEU A 68 -0.34 19.09 -0.57
CA LEU A 68 -1.74 19.07 -0.97
C LEU A 68 -1.80 19.13 -2.50
N VAL A 69 -2.46 18.14 -3.10
CA VAL A 69 -2.85 18.17 -4.51
C VAL A 69 -4.37 18.12 -4.56
N THR A 70 -4.97 19.11 -5.19
CA THR A 70 -6.42 19.21 -5.30
C THR A 70 -6.96 18.30 -6.41
N GLU A 71 -8.23 17.93 -6.28
CA GLU A 71 -8.94 17.18 -7.32
C GLU A 71 -8.89 17.90 -8.69
N GLY A 72 -8.98 19.24 -8.69
CA GLY A 72 -8.91 20.03 -9.91
C GLY A 72 -7.55 19.91 -10.63
N GLU A 73 -6.45 19.90 -9.87
CA GLU A 73 -5.10 19.70 -10.41
C GLU A 73 -4.93 18.28 -10.98
N VAL A 74 -5.43 17.26 -10.26
CA VAL A 74 -5.41 15.87 -10.74
C VAL A 74 -6.18 15.76 -12.07
N GLN A 75 -7.38 16.33 -12.14
CA GLN A 75 -8.19 16.29 -13.36
C GLN A 75 -7.54 17.05 -14.53
N ALA A 76 -6.91 18.21 -14.26
CA ALA A 76 -6.18 18.96 -15.27
C ALA A 76 -5.01 18.15 -15.84
N LEU A 77 -4.22 17.51 -14.96
CA LEU A 77 -3.11 16.64 -15.35
C LEU A 77 -3.59 15.44 -16.18
N VAL A 78 -4.66 14.77 -15.74
CA VAL A 78 -5.24 13.62 -16.46
C VAL A 78 -5.73 14.04 -17.84
N ARG A 79 -6.41 15.19 -17.98
CA ARG A 79 -6.84 15.72 -19.29
C ARG A 79 -5.65 15.97 -20.21
N PHE A 80 -4.62 16.65 -19.69
CA PHE A 80 -3.39 16.92 -20.45
C PHE A 80 -2.76 15.62 -20.98
N LEU A 81 -2.58 14.61 -20.12
CA LEU A 81 -1.97 13.33 -20.51
C LEU A 81 -2.80 12.57 -21.56
N LYS A 82 -4.14 12.62 -21.44
CA LYS A 82 -5.05 12.01 -22.43
C LYS A 82 -4.93 12.66 -23.81
N THR A 83 -4.78 13.99 -23.88
CA THR A 83 -4.61 14.71 -25.16
C THR A 83 -3.21 14.53 -25.73
N ALA A 84 -2.18 14.56 -24.88
CA ALA A 84 -0.78 14.52 -25.33
C ALA A 84 -0.30 13.13 -25.79
N VAL A 85 -0.74 12.07 -25.11
CA VAL A 85 -0.24 10.69 -25.36
C VAL A 85 -1.36 9.73 -25.74
N GLY A 86 -2.57 9.93 -25.22
CA GLY A 86 -3.67 8.98 -25.35
C GLY A 86 -3.47 7.69 -24.53
N PRO A 87 -4.55 6.95 -24.20
CA PRO A 87 -4.43 5.67 -23.52
C PRO A 87 -3.82 4.60 -24.43
N ARG A 88 -2.88 3.81 -23.90
CA ARG A 88 -2.31 2.62 -24.57
C ARG A 88 -2.54 1.39 -23.69
N PRO A 89 -3.77 0.84 -23.67
CA PRO A 89 -4.05 -0.37 -22.92
C PRO A 89 -3.38 -1.58 -23.59
N ASP A 90 -2.82 -2.46 -22.78
CA ASP A 90 -2.39 -3.79 -23.22
C ASP A 90 -3.55 -4.77 -22.98
N PRO A 91 -4.17 -5.34 -24.04
CA PRO A 91 -5.29 -6.27 -23.90
C PRO A 91 -4.95 -7.50 -23.05
N SER A 92 -3.69 -7.95 -23.04
CA SER A 92 -3.27 -9.13 -22.27
C SER A 92 -3.39 -8.94 -20.76
N LEU A 93 -3.37 -7.69 -20.28
CA LEU A 93 -3.60 -7.37 -18.87
C LEU A 93 -5.06 -7.61 -18.46
N LEU A 94 -6.02 -7.50 -19.40
CA LEU A 94 -7.43 -7.77 -19.11
C LEU A 94 -7.66 -9.28 -18.95
N ASP A 95 -7.00 -10.10 -19.76
CA ASP A 95 -7.07 -11.56 -19.66
C ASP A 95 -6.47 -12.07 -18.34
N ALA A 96 -5.47 -11.36 -17.79
CA ALA A 96 -4.88 -11.67 -16.49
C ALA A 96 -5.77 -11.30 -15.29
N LEU A 97 -6.79 -10.46 -15.49
CA LEU A 97 -7.76 -10.05 -14.45
C LEU A 97 -9.01 -10.94 -14.41
N ILE A 98 -9.20 -11.80 -15.41
CA ILE A 98 -10.22 -12.85 -15.38
C ILE A 98 -9.74 -13.92 -14.42
N PRO A 99 -10.42 -14.17 -13.27
CA PRO A 99 -10.04 -15.24 -12.38
C PRO A 99 -10.06 -16.55 -13.16
N ARG A 100 -8.88 -17.15 -13.34
CA ARG A 100 -8.82 -18.54 -13.80
C ARG A 100 -9.38 -19.40 -12.66
N GLU A 101 -10.27 -20.33 -12.97
CA GLU A 101 -10.68 -21.35 -12.00
C GLU A 101 -9.41 -21.97 -11.42
N VAL A 102 -9.24 -21.83 -10.11
CA VAL A 102 -8.16 -22.53 -9.40
C VAL A 102 -8.61 -23.98 -9.32
N ASP A 103 -7.94 -24.84 -10.07
CA ASP A 103 -8.26 -26.27 -10.07
C ASP A 103 -7.96 -26.82 -8.67
N PRO A 104 -8.87 -27.55 -8.00
CA PRO A 104 -8.63 -28.13 -6.68
C PRO A 104 -7.35 -28.97 -6.56
N GLY A 105 -6.75 -29.38 -7.69
CA GLY A 105 -5.45 -30.08 -7.76
C GLY A 105 -4.21 -29.18 -7.64
N ASP A 106 -4.33 -27.86 -7.74
CA ASP A 106 -3.20 -26.91 -7.66
C ASP A 106 -2.76 -26.62 -6.21
N PHE A 107 -3.55 -27.03 -5.23
CA PHE A 107 -3.13 -27.03 -3.84
C PHE A 107 -2.41 -28.34 -3.56
N PRO A 108 -1.12 -28.34 -3.19
CA PRO A 108 -0.49 -29.54 -2.69
C PRO A 108 -1.26 -29.94 -1.43
N LEU A 109 -2.08 -30.98 -1.56
CA LEU A 109 -2.64 -31.69 -0.42
C LEU A 109 -1.44 -32.12 0.41
N ASP A 110 -1.26 -31.51 1.58
CA ASP A 110 -0.29 -31.97 2.56
C ASP A 110 -0.77 -33.36 2.99
N ALA A 111 -0.31 -34.36 2.25
CA ALA A 111 -0.60 -35.75 2.46
C ALA A 111 0.09 -36.13 3.78
N GLY A 112 -0.70 -36.05 4.85
CA GLY A 112 -0.52 -36.74 6.12
C GLY A 112 0.92 -37.05 6.51
N ARG A 113 1.48 -36.25 7.42
CA ARG A 113 2.37 -36.80 8.43
C ARG A 113 1.55 -37.18 9.65
N ALA A 114 1.43 -38.49 9.82
CA ALA A 114 1.13 -39.19 11.06
C ALA A 114 2.11 -38.80 12.18
#